data_AF-F2NPP9-F1
#
_entry.id   AF-F2NPP9-F1
#
_cell.length_a   1.000
_cell.length_b   1.000
_cell.length_c   1.000
_cell.angle_alpha   90.00
_cell.angle_beta   90.00
_cell.angle_gamma   90.00
#
_symmetry.space_group_name_H-M   'P 1'
#
loop_
_entity.id
_entity.type
_entity.pdbx_description
1 polymer ?
#
loop_
_entity_poly.entity_id
_entity_poly.type
_entity_poly.pdbx_seq_one_letter_code
_entity_poly.pdbx_strand_id
1 'polypeptide(L)'
;MIGVTTLGRVSVNGRRTRRIRSIEVVTLLAFHDGWALRDAMQAALFGEGAARSSLASLVSRTRQLGFTVVEEDGGYRLVSRVELDVLRVDQLLSQGRVAEALEHYRGPFLPGARSPFAEEVRAYLEESLVQAVLAGRNPQWIAEALGRVGPEPRLVEALEELRASGVIVPVARAQLAGAGLK
;
A
#
# COMPACT_ATOMS: atom_id res chain seq x y z
N MET A 1 1.32 -19.62 -6.73
CA MET A 1 0.79 -18.29 -6.38
C MET A 1 1.97 -17.37 -6.19
N ILE A 2 1.98 -16.17 -6.79
CA ILE A 2 3.12 -15.24 -6.72
C ILE A 2 2.88 -14.27 -5.57
N GLY A 3 3.75 -14.31 -4.55
CA GLY A 3 3.66 -13.38 -3.43
C GLY A 3 4.27 -12.02 -3.80
N VAL A 4 3.55 -10.93 -3.57
CA VAL A 4 4.00 -9.58 -3.91
C VAL A 4 3.84 -8.68 -2.68
N THR A 5 4.97 -8.13 -2.23
CA THR A 5 5.01 -7.15 -1.13
C THR A 5 4.99 -5.75 -1.73
N THR A 6 4.06 -4.92 -1.27
CA THR A 6 3.84 -3.56 -1.76
C THR A 6 3.79 -2.52 -0.64
N LEU A 7 3.66 -2.94 0.62
CA LEU A 7 3.68 -2.07 1.80
C LEU A 7 5.09 -1.97 2.37
N GLY A 8 5.72 -0.80 2.24
CA GLY A 8 7.12 -0.61 2.58
C GLY A 8 8.07 -1.20 1.51
N ARG A 9 8.87 -2.22 1.86
CA ARG A 9 9.89 -2.74 0.94
C ARG A 9 9.26 -3.62 -0.14
N VAL A 10 9.30 -3.15 -1.39
CA VAL A 10 8.69 -3.85 -2.53
C VAL A 10 9.48 -5.11 -2.94
N SER A 11 8.77 -6.23 -3.07
CA SER A 11 9.35 -7.54 -3.38
C SER A 11 8.42 -8.44 -4.20
N VAL A 12 9.00 -9.39 -4.94
CA VAL A 12 8.26 -10.47 -5.63
C VAL A 12 8.87 -11.80 -5.20
N ASN A 13 8.04 -12.71 -4.68
CA ASN A 13 8.46 -13.96 -4.05
C ASN A 13 9.59 -13.75 -3.03
N GLY A 14 9.47 -12.70 -2.21
CA GLY A 14 10.47 -12.31 -1.20
C GLY A 14 11.73 -11.65 -1.75
N ARG A 15 11.92 -11.60 -3.07
CA ARG A 15 13.09 -10.95 -3.70
C ARG A 15 12.79 -9.49 -3.95
N ARG A 16 13.60 -8.61 -3.36
CA ARG A 16 13.45 -7.16 -3.53
C ARG A 16 13.51 -6.78 -5.01
N THR A 17 12.61 -5.91 -5.44
CA THR A 17 12.60 -5.35 -6.79
C THR A 17 12.61 -3.82 -6.75
N ARG A 18 13.22 -3.20 -7.76
CA ARG A 18 13.14 -1.75 -8.01
C ARG A 18 12.14 -1.40 -9.11
N ARG A 19 11.46 -2.41 -9.68
CA ARG A 19 10.52 -2.25 -10.82
C ARG A 19 9.14 -1.85 -10.32
N ILE A 20 9.07 -0.78 -9.52
CA ILE A 20 7.85 -0.33 -8.81
C ILE A 20 6.67 -0.16 -9.77
N ARG A 21 6.91 0.50 -10.92
CA ARG A 21 5.89 0.72 -11.95
C ARG A 21 5.28 -0.58 -12.50
N SER A 22 6.04 -1.66 -12.59
CA SER A 22 5.50 -2.96 -13.02
C SER A 22 4.67 -3.61 -11.93
N ILE A 23 5.03 -3.40 -10.66
CA ILE A 23 4.23 -3.84 -9.54
C ILE A 23 2.93 -3.04 -9.45
N GLU A 24 2.93 -1.73 -9.73
CA GLU A 24 1.70 -0.92 -9.84
C GLU A 24 0.71 -1.51 -10.85
N VAL A 25 1.17 -2.00 -12.02
CA VAL A 25 0.30 -2.66 -13.00
C VAL A 25 -0.36 -3.91 -12.42
N VAL A 26 0.42 -4.76 -11.77
CA VAL A 26 -0.07 -6.01 -11.16
C VAL A 26 -1.08 -5.69 -10.07
N THR A 27 -0.75 -4.74 -9.19
CA THR A 27 -1.63 -4.33 -8.10
C THR A 27 -2.92 -3.72 -8.63
N LEU A 28 -2.85 -2.78 -9.59
CA LEU A 28 -4.04 -2.18 -10.21
C LEU A 28 -4.96 -3.25 -10.78
N LEU A 29 -4.44 -4.17 -11.58
CA LEU A 29 -5.26 -5.24 -12.15
C LEU A 29 -5.88 -6.10 -11.05
N ALA A 30 -5.14 -6.43 -9.99
CA ALA A 30 -5.67 -7.23 -8.89
C ALA A 30 -6.79 -6.51 -8.09
N PHE A 31 -6.73 -5.18 -7.96
CA PHE A 31 -7.83 -4.39 -7.37
C PHE A 31 -9.10 -4.37 -8.25
N HIS A 32 -8.96 -4.62 -9.56
CA HIS A 32 -10.06 -4.69 -10.52
C HIS A 32 -10.36 -6.13 -10.96
N ASP A 33 -10.35 -7.07 -10.02
CA ASP A 33 -10.68 -8.49 -10.29
C ASP A 33 -9.85 -9.13 -11.42
N GLY A 34 -8.61 -8.65 -11.56
CA GLY A 34 -7.65 -9.09 -12.55
C GLY A 34 -7.79 -8.44 -13.93
N TRP A 35 -8.72 -7.52 -14.19
CA TRP A 35 -8.92 -6.94 -15.53
C TRP A 35 -9.21 -5.44 -15.50
N ALA A 36 -8.65 -4.70 -16.46
CA ALA A 36 -9.01 -3.29 -16.66
C ALA A 36 -8.85 -2.84 -18.11
N LEU A 37 -9.70 -1.89 -18.54
CA LEU A 37 -9.60 -1.23 -19.83
C LEU A 37 -8.30 -0.44 -19.97
N ARG A 38 -7.76 -0.39 -21.20
CA ARG A 38 -6.50 0.30 -21.50
C ARG A 38 -6.53 1.78 -21.10
N ASP A 39 -7.62 2.48 -21.39
CA ASP A 39 -7.73 3.91 -21.10
C ASP A 39 -7.85 4.18 -19.59
N ALA A 40 -8.56 3.32 -18.85
CA ALA A 40 -8.63 3.39 -17.39
C ALA A 40 -7.26 3.15 -16.76
N MET A 41 -6.53 2.12 -17.23
CA MET A 41 -5.15 1.87 -16.79
C MET A 41 -4.21 3.03 -17.13
N GLN A 42 -4.37 3.63 -18.31
CA GLN A 42 -3.55 4.76 -18.74
C GLN A 42 -3.76 5.95 -17.79
N ALA A 43 -5.01 6.32 -17.51
CA ALA A 43 -5.36 7.39 -16.59
C ALA A 43 -4.84 7.11 -15.17
N ALA A 44 -5.10 5.92 -14.65
CA ALA A 44 -4.72 5.53 -13.30
C ALA A 44 -3.19 5.45 -13.09
N LEU A 45 -2.44 4.95 -14.07
CA LEU A 45 -1.00 4.76 -13.93
C LEU A 45 -0.18 5.99 -14.32
N PHE A 46 -0.66 6.82 -15.24
CA PHE A 46 0.15 7.90 -15.80
C PHE A 46 -0.47 9.30 -15.63
N GLY A 47 -1.75 9.40 -15.27
CA GLY A 47 -2.47 10.67 -15.25
C GLY A 47 -2.59 11.29 -16.65
N GLU A 48 -2.71 12.61 -16.69
CA GLU A 48 -2.78 13.37 -17.94
C GLU A 48 -1.40 13.50 -18.60
N GLY A 49 -1.36 13.43 -19.94
CA GLY A 49 -0.18 13.82 -20.73
C GLY A 49 0.82 12.72 -21.09
N ALA A 50 0.64 11.46 -20.65
CA ALA A 50 1.52 10.37 -21.06
C ALA A 50 1.12 9.74 -22.40
N ALA A 51 2.11 9.41 -23.23
CA ALA A 51 1.89 8.72 -24.50
C ALA A 51 1.27 7.32 -24.29
N ARG A 52 0.31 6.94 -25.15
CA ARG A 52 -0.35 5.61 -25.12
C ARG A 52 0.61 4.42 -25.24
N SER A 53 1.75 4.60 -25.92
CA SER A 53 2.80 3.56 -26.04
C SER A 53 3.48 3.24 -24.70
N SER A 54 3.34 4.11 -23.69
CA SER A 54 3.92 3.93 -22.35
C SER A 54 3.32 2.73 -21.62
N LEU A 55 2.01 2.49 -21.77
CA LEU A 55 1.32 1.38 -21.11
C LEU A 55 1.74 0.03 -21.69
N ALA A 56 1.76 -0.13 -23.02
CA ALA A 56 2.21 -1.39 -23.64
C ALA A 56 3.66 -1.73 -23.26
N SER A 57 4.53 -0.73 -23.24
CA SER A 57 5.92 -0.89 -22.77
C SER A 57 6.00 -1.28 -21.30
N LEU A 58 5.14 -0.72 -20.46
CA LEU A 58 5.10 -1.04 -19.03
C LEU A 58 4.55 -2.46 -18.78
N VAL A 59 3.53 -2.88 -19.52
CA VAL A 59 3.02 -4.26 -19.48
C VAL A 59 4.08 -5.24 -19.95
N SER A 60 4.83 -4.92 -21.01
CA SER A 60 5.96 -5.74 -21.48
C SER A 60 7.02 -5.94 -20.38
N ARG A 61 7.41 -4.88 -19.67
CA ARG A 61 8.34 -4.99 -18.52
C ARG A 61 7.76 -5.78 -17.36
N THR A 62 6.44 -5.73 -17.17
CA THR A 62 5.72 -6.51 -16.16
C THR A 62 5.76 -8.00 -16.50
N ARG A 63 5.60 -8.35 -17.79
CA ARG A 63 5.79 -9.73 -18.28
C ARG A 63 7.21 -10.24 -18.06
N GLN A 64 8.22 -9.39 -18.25
CA GLN A 64 9.63 -9.73 -17.96
C GLN A 64 9.91 -10.04 -16.48
N LEU A 65 9.04 -9.63 -15.55
CA LEU A 65 9.14 -9.99 -14.13
C LEU A 65 8.50 -11.35 -13.81
N GLY A 66 7.95 -12.05 -14.80
CA GLY A 66 7.33 -13.36 -14.63
C GLY A 66 5.81 -13.31 -14.40
N PHE A 67 5.17 -12.14 -14.53
CA PHE A 67 3.71 -12.03 -14.49
C PHE A 67 3.10 -12.27 -15.87
N THR A 68 2.08 -13.11 -15.94
CA THR A 68 1.28 -13.33 -17.14
C THR A 68 0.17 -12.29 -17.19
N VAL A 69 0.36 -11.28 -18.05
CA VAL A 69 -0.65 -10.26 -18.36
C VAL A 69 -0.98 -10.37 -19.83
N VAL A 70 -2.25 -10.58 -20.21
CA VAL A 70 -2.67 -10.72 -21.61
C VAL A 70 -3.54 -9.55 -22.03
N GLU A 71 -3.60 -9.27 -23.32
CA GLU A 71 -4.61 -8.34 -23.86
C GLU A 71 -5.94 -9.09 -23.96
N GLU A 72 -7.02 -8.46 -23.51
CA GLU A 72 -8.36 -9.06 -23.50
C GLU A 72 -9.40 -7.93 -23.57
N ASP A 73 -10.30 -7.99 -24.55
CA ASP A 73 -11.43 -7.06 -24.74
C ASP A 73 -11.07 -5.57 -24.65
N GLY A 74 -9.99 -5.16 -25.34
CA GLY A 74 -9.51 -3.78 -25.35
C GLY A 74 -8.79 -3.34 -24.07
N GLY A 75 -8.65 -4.24 -23.10
CA GLY A 75 -7.93 -4.05 -21.85
C GLY A 75 -6.77 -5.02 -21.67
N TYR A 76 -6.35 -5.14 -20.41
CA TYR A 76 -5.38 -6.14 -19.98
C TYR A 76 -5.95 -6.98 -18.84
N ARG A 77 -5.66 -8.29 -18.87
CA ARG A 77 -5.99 -9.26 -17.83
C ARG A 77 -4.71 -9.78 -17.16
N LEU A 78 -4.66 -9.75 -15.83
CA LEU A 78 -3.69 -10.48 -15.03
C LEU A 78 -4.15 -11.93 -14.86
N VAL A 79 -3.47 -12.85 -15.56
CA VAL A 79 -3.75 -14.29 -15.50
C VAL A 79 -2.99 -14.96 -14.34
N SER A 80 -1.84 -14.39 -13.95
CA SER A 80 -1.09 -14.87 -12.80
C SER A 80 -1.90 -14.71 -11.51
N ARG A 81 -2.02 -15.78 -10.73
CA ARG A 81 -2.55 -15.71 -9.36
C ARG A 81 -1.51 -15.06 -8.44
N VAL A 82 -1.85 -13.90 -7.91
CA VAL A 82 -0.99 -13.10 -7.02
C VAL A 82 -1.60 -13.00 -5.62
N GLU A 83 -0.74 -12.94 -4.62
CA GLU A 83 -1.08 -12.52 -3.26
C GLU A 83 -0.43 -11.18 -2.99
N LEU A 84 -1.23 -10.20 -2.58
CA LEU A 84 -0.79 -8.83 -2.34
C LEU A 84 -1.05 -8.47 -0.88
N ASP A 85 0.00 -8.03 -0.19
CA ASP A 85 -0.10 -7.54 1.19
C ASP A 85 -1.06 -6.35 1.33
N VAL A 86 -1.12 -5.44 0.34
CA VAL A 86 -2.05 -4.31 0.32
C VAL A 86 -3.52 -4.75 0.34
N LEU A 87 -3.89 -5.73 -0.51
CA LEU A 87 -5.24 -6.29 -0.53
C LEU A 87 -5.54 -7.06 0.76
N ARG A 88 -4.53 -7.71 1.34
CA ARG A 88 -4.68 -8.40 2.62
C ARG A 88 -4.95 -7.41 3.77
N VAL A 89 -4.21 -6.31 3.83
CA VAL A 89 -4.44 -5.26 4.85
C VAL A 89 -5.81 -4.63 4.67
N ASP A 90 -6.19 -4.28 3.45
CA ASP A 90 -7.51 -3.73 3.13
C ASP A 90 -8.65 -4.66 3.62
N GLN A 91 -8.55 -5.95 3.30
CA GLN A 91 -9.49 -6.96 3.79
C GLN A 91 -9.52 -7.07 5.32
N LEU A 92 -8.36 -7.02 5.99
CA LEU A 92 -8.31 -7.11 7.45
C LEU A 92 -8.93 -5.87 8.12
N LEU A 93 -8.70 -4.68 7.55
CA LEU A 93 -9.29 -3.43 8.05
C LEU A 93 -10.82 -3.42 7.88
N SER A 94 -11.34 -3.84 6.73
CA SER A 94 -12.79 -3.96 6.52
C SER A 94 -13.46 -4.98 7.46
N GLN A 95 -12.70 -5.93 7.99
CA GLN A 95 -13.15 -6.91 9.00
C GLN A 95 -12.93 -6.45 10.44
N GLY A 96 -12.39 -5.25 10.67
CA GLY A 96 -12.04 -4.75 12.00
C GLY A 96 -10.87 -5.47 12.69
N ARG A 97 -10.09 -6.26 11.93
CA ARG A 97 -8.96 -7.07 12.43
C ARG A 97 -7.68 -6.24 12.49
N VAL A 98 -7.71 -5.18 13.30
CA VAL A 98 -6.67 -4.12 13.32
C VAL A 98 -5.28 -4.66 13.69
N ALA A 99 -5.19 -5.55 14.68
CA ALA A 99 -3.90 -6.13 15.09
C ALA A 99 -3.20 -6.86 13.93
N GLU A 100 -3.94 -7.70 13.20
CA GLU A 100 -3.40 -8.42 12.04
C GLU A 100 -3.10 -7.48 10.87
N ALA A 101 -3.94 -6.45 10.66
CA ALA A 101 -3.68 -5.44 9.64
C ALA A 101 -2.35 -4.73 9.90
N LEU A 102 -2.07 -4.38 11.16
CA LEU A 102 -0.77 -3.82 11.55
C LEU A 102 0.36 -4.82 11.29
N GLU A 103 0.24 -6.10 11.63
CA GLU A 103 1.30 -7.08 11.32
C GLU A 103 1.70 -7.14 9.84
N HIS A 104 0.78 -6.85 8.93
CA HIS A 104 1.05 -6.81 7.49
C HIS A 104 1.42 -5.43 6.95
N TYR A 105 0.92 -4.35 7.54
CA TYR A 105 1.29 -2.98 7.16
C TYR A 105 2.72 -2.71 7.63
N ARG A 106 3.71 -2.81 6.72
CA ARG A 106 5.14 -2.59 7.03
C ARG A 106 5.66 -1.21 6.62
N GLY A 107 4.79 -0.35 6.10
CA GLY A 107 5.10 1.00 5.62
C GLY A 107 4.17 1.40 4.47
N PRO A 108 4.37 2.59 3.89
CA PRO A 108 3.46 3.14 2.90
C PRO A 108 3.38 2.26 1.65
N PHE A 109 2.22 2.29 0.98
CA PHE A 109 2.02 1.60 -0.29
C PHE A 109 2.94 2.17 -1.38
N LEU A 110 3.69 1.27 -2.01
CA LEU A 110 4.67 1.52 -3.08
C LEU A 110 5.45 2.82 -2.86
N PRO A 111 6.35 2.87 -1.86
CA PRO A 111 7.00 4.10 -1.45
C PRO A 111 7.70 4.80 -2.62
N GLY A 112 7.41 6.08 -2.80
CA GLY A 112 7.95 6.92 -3.87
C GLY A 112 7.23 6.84 -5.22
N ALA A 113 6.25 5.93 -5.38
CA ALA A 113 5.35 5.97 -6.53
C ALA A 113 4.42 7.19 -6.46
N ARG A 114 4.24 7.86 -7.61
CA ARG A 114 3.45 9.09 -7.78
C ARG A 114 2.42 9.00 -8.91
N SER A 115 1.96 7.79 -9.23
CA SER A 115 0.81 7.66 -10.11
C SER A 115 -0.47 8.04 -9.36
N PRO A 116 -1.51 8.51 -10.07
CA PRO A 116 -2.82 8.73 -9.46
C PRO A 116 -3.29 7.51 -8.66
N PHE A 117 -3.19 6.31 -9.22
CA PHE A 117 -3.51 5.05 -8.55
C PHE A 117 -2.72 4.83 -7.26
N ALA A 118 -1.39 5.03 -7.30
CA ALA A 118 -0.56 4.79 -6.12
C ALA A 118 -0.82 5.80 -5.00
N GLU A 119 -1.12 7.05 -5.35
CA GLU A 119 -1.47 8.09 -4.39
C GLU A 119 -2.84 7.83 -3.78
N GLU A 120 -3.83 7.48 -4.59
CA GLU A 120 -5.19 7.16 -4.16
C GLU A 120 -5.22 5.95 -3.21
N VAL A 121 -4.60 4.84 -3.60
CA VAL A 121 -4.53 3.63 -2.76
C VAL A 121 -3.80 3.90 -1.45
N ARG A 122 -2.71 4.68 -1.49
CA ARG A 122 -1.95 5.03 -0.27
C ARG A 122 -2.81 5.86 0.68
N ALA A 123 -3.44 6.92 0.19
CA ALA A 123 -4.29 7.79 1.00
C ALA A 123 -5.47 7.02 1.61
N TYR A 124 -6.14 6.19 0.79
CA TYR A 124 -7.26 5.36 1.24
C TYR A 124 -6.85 4.39 2.36
N LEU A 125 -5.75 3.67 2.15
CA LEU A 125 -5.30 2.65 3.10
C LEU A 125 -4.78 3.26 4.41
N GLU A 126 -4.04 4.38 4.32
CA GLU A 126 -3.55 5.11 5.48
C GLU A 126 -4.72 5.68 6.30
N GLU A 127 -5.70 6.31 5.65
CA GLU A 127 -6.91 6.80 6.33
C GLU A 127 -7.66 5.66 7.03
N SER A 128 -7.88 4.55 6.32
CA SER A 128 -8.58 3.38 6.87
C SER A 128 -7.85 2.79 8.08
N LEU A 129 -6.52 2.72 8.02
CA LEU A 129 -5.70 2.25 9.13
C LEU A 129 -5.77 3.20 10.33
N VAL A 130 -5.60 4.51 10.10
CA VAL A 130 -5.65 5.54 11.15
C VAL A 130 -7.00 5.51 11.87
N GLN A 131 -8.10 5.49 11.12
CA GLN A 131 -9.45 5.40 11.69
C GLN A 131 -9.62 4.14 12.55
N ALA A 132 -9.23 2.98 12.03
CA ALA A 132 -9.37 1.71 12.74
C ALA A 132 -8.53 1.67 14.05
N VAL A 133 -7.31 2.19 13.99
CA VAL A 133 -6.40 2.27 15.15
C VAL A 133 -6.95 3.19 16.23
N LEU A 134 -7.42 4.38 15.85
CA LEU A 134 -8.00 5.35 16.78
C LEU A 134 -9.30 4.83 17.42
N ALA A 135 -10.15 4.17 16.64
CA ALA A 135 -11.37 3.55 17.14
C ALA A 135 -11.08 2.46 18.18
N GLY A 136 -10.00 1.71 18.01
CA GLY A 136 -9.55 0.68 18.95
C GLY A 136 -9.01 1.22 20.27
N ARG A 137 -8.59 2.50 20.32
CA ARG A 137 -7.95 3.17 21.48
C ARG A 137 -6.83 2.36 22.14
N ASN A 138 -6.18 1.50 21.38
CA ASN A 138 -5.11 0.65 21.88
C ASN A 138 -3.78 1.42 21.77
N PRO A 139 -3.09 1.71 22.90
CA PRO A 139 -1.85 2.49 22.88
C PRO A 139 -0.76 1.90 22.00
N GLN A 140 -0.65 0.56 21.96
CA GLN A 140 0.34 -0.14 21.15
C GLN A 140 0.04 0.01 19.66
N TRP A 141 -1.23 -0.08 19.27
CA TRP A 141 -1.65 0.10 17.87
C TRP A 141 -1.36 1.52 17.38
N ILE A 142 -1.63 2.53 18.22
CA ILE A 142 -1.35 3.94 17.91
C ILE A 142 0.15 4.16 17.66
N ALA A 143 1.00 3.69 18.58
CA ALA A 143 2.45 3.82 18.43
C ALA A 143 3.00 3.05 17.22
N GLU A 144 2.48 1.86 16.96
CA GLU A 144 2.89 1.04 15.82
C GLU A 144 2.49 1.68 14.48
N ALA A 145 1.26 2.20 14.38
CA ALA A 145 0.79 2.92 13.21
C ALA A 145 1.60 4.19 12.95
N LEU A 146 1.85 5.00 13.99
CA LEU A 146 2.65 6.23 13.90
C LEU A 146 4.05 5.93 13.35
N GLY A 147 4.68 4.85 13.82
CA GLY A 147 6.00 4.43 13.35
C GLY A 147 6.07 3.95 11.91
N ARG A 148 4.94 3.78 11.22
CA ARG A 148 4.87 3.22 9.85
C ARG A 148 4.21 4.13 8.84
N VAL A 149 3.19 4.88 9.26
CA VAL A 149 2.53 5.91 8.45
C VAL A 149 3.38 7.18 8.43
N GLY A 150 4.02 7.52 9.55
CA GLY A 150 4.72 8.79 9.75
C GLY A 150 3.96 9.70 10.72
N PRO A 151 4.29 11.00 10.80
CA PRO A 151 3.74 11.95 11.76
C PRO A 151 2.29 12.36 11.44
N GLU A 152 1.37 11.39 11.39
CA GLU A 152 -0.06 11.66 11.23
C GLU A 152 -0.60 12.40 12.47
N PRO A 153 -1.13 13.64 12.34
CA PRO A 153 -1.48 14.49 13.49
C PRO A 153 -2.44 13.82 14.49
N ARG A 154 -3.44 13.09 14.00
CA ARG A 154 -4.42 12.40 14.87
C ARG A 154 -3.78 11.30 15.71
N LEU A 155 -2.80 10.58 15.15
CA LEU A 155 -2.08 9.54 15.90
C LEU A 155 -1.12 10.16 16.93
N VAL A 156 -0.52 11.31 16.59
CA VAL A 156 0.33 12.07 17.51
C VAL A 156 -0.49 12.55 18.71
N GLU A 157 -1.61 13.22 18.46
CA GLU A 157 -2.53 13.73 19.49
C GLU A 157 -3.01 12.60 20.41
N ALA A 158 -3.47 11.48 19.85
CA ALA A 158 -3.91 10.33 20.64
C ALA A 158 -2.80 9.74 21.53
N LEU A 159 -1.55 9.72 21.04
CA LEU A 159 -0.43 9.23 21.83
C LEU A 159 -0.07 10.21 22.97
N GLU A 160 -0.16 11.52 22.73
CA GLU A 160 0.06 12.55 23.75
C GLU A 160 -0.99 12.49 24.86
N GLU A 161 -2.26 12.32 24.51
CA GLU A 161 -3.35 12.12 25.49
C GLU A 161 -3.13 10.89 26.37
N LEU A 162 -2.69 9.77 25.78
CA LEU A 162 -2.37 8.55 26.51
C LEU A 162 -1.21 8.76 27.48
N ARG A 163 -0.15 9.47 27.05
CA ARG A 163 0.98 9.82 27.92
C ARG A 163 0.56 10.74 29.07
N ALA A 164 -0.27 11.74 28.79
CA ALA A 164 -0.82 12.64 29.81
C ALA A 164 -1.66 11.87 30.85
N SER A 165 -2.30 10.79 30.43
CA SER A 165 -3.06 9.87 31.29
C SER A 165 -2.19 8.86 32.05
N GLY A 166 -0.86 8.95 31.95
CA GLY A 166 0.08 8.06 32.64
C GLY A 166 0.34 6.71 31.94
N VAL A 167 -0.16 6.52 30.72
CA VAL A 167 0.07 5.29 29.95
C VAL A 167 1.46 5.30 29.34
N ILE A 168 2.31 4.36 29.75
CA ILE A 168 3.64 4.17 29.19
C ILE A 168 3.54 3.24 27.98
N VAL A 169 3.81 3.79 26.79
CA VAL A 169 3.85 3.01 25.55
C VAL A 169 5.30 2.81 25.13
N PRO A 170 5.81 1.56 25.03
CA PRO A 170 7.14 1.30 24.51
C PRO A 170 7.16 1.60 23.00
N VAL A 171 7.58 2.81 22.65
CA VAL A 171 7.79 3.23 21.25
C VAL A 171 9.26 3.06 20.91
N ALA A 172 9.59 2.37 19.82
CA ALA A 172 10.98 2.23 19.41
C ALA A 172 11.54 3.61 19.04
N ARG A 173 12.78 3.91 19.45
CA ARG A 173 13.41 5.23 19.27
C ARG A 173 13.44 5.71 17.80
N ALA A 174 13.53 4.77 16.85
CA ALA A 174 13.46 5.06 15.42
C ALA A 174 12.09 5.60 14.97
N GLN A 175 11.00 5.16 15.62
CA GLN A 175 9.63 5.59 15.33
C GLN A 175 9.37 7.00 15.87
N LEU A 176 9.93 7.34 17.05
CA LEU A 176 9.85 8.69 17.62
C LEU A 176 10.56 9.73 16.75
N ALA A 177 11.77 9.40 16.26
CA ALA A 177 12.54 10.28 15.39
C ALA A 177 11.83 10.56 14.05
N GLY A 178 11.11 9.57 13.51
CA GLY A 178 10.30 9.74 12.28
C GLY A 178 9.03 10.57 12.49
N ALA A 179 8.51 10.64 13.72
CA ALA A 179 7.31 11.40 14.07
C ALA A 179 7.59 12.86 14.50
N GLY A 180 8.87 13.28 14.58
CA GLY A 180 9.24 14.61 15.08
C GLY A 180 9.06 14.80 16.60
N LEU A 181 8.81 13.72 17.33
CA LEU A 181 8.59 13.72 18.78
C LEU A 181 9.93 13.46 19.49
N LYS A 182 10.32 14.35 20.42
CA LYS A 182 11.49 14.18 21.29
C LYS A 182 11.14 13.45 22.58
#